data_AF-A0A9L0S6Q5-F1
#
_entry.id   AF-A0A9L0S6Q5-F1
#
_cell.length_a   1.000
_cell.length_b   1.000
_cell.length_c   1.000
_cell.angle_alpha   90.00
_cell.angle_beta   90.00
_cell.angle_gamma   90.00
#
_symmetry.space_group_name_H-M   'P 1'
#
loop_
_entity.id
_entity.type
_entity.pdbx_description
1 polymer ?
#
loop_
_entity_poly.entity_id
_entity_poly.type
_entity_poly.pdbx_seq_one_letter_code
_entity_poly.pdbx_strand_id
1 'polypeptide(L)'
;MTHSFMLSWPLSRQQKPPSLSTLKATEADLYVMTRLLGYVDISDPRFVAAVLAITFNPLFWNVVARWEQKTRKLSRAFRSPYLACYSLGCAILLLNFLRSHCFTQAMLSQPKMESLDNPVAYCVGLALLGVGTVFVLSSFFALGFTGTFLGDYFGILKEARVTTFPFNLLDNPMYWGSTANYLGWAIMHASPAGLLLTVVVALIYVVAVLYEEPFTAEIYRQKASQSHKRS
;
A
#
# COMPACT_ATOMS: atom_id res chain seq x y z
N MET A 1 22.45 -49.61 45.44
CA MET A 1 21.59 -48.41 45.53
C MET A 1 22.33 -47.45 46.45
N THR A 2 23.04 -46.43 45.99
CA THR A 2 22.54 -45.22 45.33
C THR A 2 23.65 -44.56 44.50
N HIS A 3 23.41 -44.34 43.20
CA HIS A 3 24.26 -43.52 42.35
C HIS A 3 23.83 -42.04 42.48
N SER A 4 24.70 -41.18 43.02
CA SER A 4 24.53 -39.72 42.95
C SER A 4 25.05 -39.22 41.60
N PHE A 5 24.13 -38.92 40.69
CA PHE A 5 24.40 -38.13 39.49
C PHE A 5 24.51 -36.65 39.89
N MET A 6 25.73 -36.09 39.85
CA MET A 6 25.93 -34.64 39.85
C MET A 6 25.55 -34.10 38.47
N LEU A 7 24.40 -33.43 38.37
CA LEU A 7 24.05 -32.58 37.23
C LEU A 7 24.95 -31.33 37.26
N SER A 8 25.89 -31.25 36.32
CA SER A 8 26.60 -30.02 36.00
C SER A 8 25.70 -29.09 35.17
N TRP A 9 25.27 -27.99 35.77
CA TRP A 9 24.54 -26.90 35.11
C TRP A 9 25.50 -26.06 34.23
N PRO A 10 25.20 -25.77 32.96
CA PRO A 10 26.06 -24.90 32.16
C PRO A 10 25.93 -23.44 32.62
N LEU A 11 27.07 -22.86 32.98
CA LEU A 11 27.26 -21.45 33.29
C LEU A 11 26.71 -20.55 32.17
N SER A 12 25.82 -19.63 32.58
CA SER A 12 25.55 -18.30 32.01
C SER A 12 26.22 -17.96 30.68
N ARG A 13 25.41 -17.88 29.60
CA ARG A 13 25.75 -17.05 28.43
C ARG A 13 25.89 -15.60 28.92
N GLN A 14 27.13 -15.11 28.97
CA GLN A 14 27.45 -13.70 29.12
C GLN A 14 26.86 -12.94 27.93
N GLN A 15 25.68 -12.35 28.12
CA GLN A 15 25.06 -11.46 27.16
C GLN A 15 25.84 -10.14 27.23
N LYS A 16 26.73 -9.91 26.25
CA LYS A 16 27.55 -8.71 26.17
C LYS A 16 26.62 -7.48 26.29
N PRO A 17 26.89 -6.54 27.20
CA PRO A 17 26.02 -5.38 27.37
C PRO A 17 25.94 -4.61 26.05
N PRO A 18 24.74 -4.10 25.68
CA PRO A 18 24.57 -3.35 24.45
C PRO A 18 25.56 -2.18 24.41
N SER A 19 26.14 -1.95 23.24
CA SER A 19 27.13 -0.88 23.07
C SER A 19 26.50 0.50 23.30
N LEU A 20 27.29 1.48 23.73
CA LEU A 20 26.81 2.84 24.02
C LEU A 20 26.12 3.49 22.81
N SER A 21 26.51 3.13 21.58
CA SER A 21 25.85 3.56 20.35
C SER A 21 24.48 2.90 20.16
N THR A 22 24.34 1.62 20.50
CA THR A 22 23.06 0.90 20.49
C THR A 22 22.10 1.52 21.50
N LEU A 23 22.56 1.81 22.72
CA LEU A 23 21.75 2.44 23.76
C LEU A 23 21.28 3.84 23.35
N LYS A 24 22.16 4.67 22.78
CA LYS A 24 21.80 6.01 22.27
C LYS A 24 20.82 5.94 21.10
N ALA A 25 20.97 4.96 20.21
CA ALA A 25 20.01 4.74 19.13
C ALA A 25 18.64 4.35 19.70
N THR A 26 18.60 3.43 20.67
CA THR A 26 17.35 3.01 21.31
C THR A 26 16.69 4.16 22.10
N GLU A 27 17.47 5.02 22.78
CA GLU A 27 16.94 6.21 23.46
C GLU A 27 16.40 7.25 22.48
N ALA A 28 17.10 7.48 21.36
CA ALA A 28 16.63 8.37 20.31
C ALA A 28 15.34 7.83 19.65
N ASP A 29 15.28 6.53 19.36
CA ASP A 29 14.09 5.86 18.83
C ASP A 29 12.92 5.96 19.82
N LEU A 30 13.16 5.70 21.10
CA LEU A 30 12.15 5.83 22.16
C LEU A 30 11.67 7.27 22.31
N TYR A 31 12.57 8.26 22.24
CA TYR A 31 12.23 9.69 22.29
C TYR A 31 11.40 10.12 21.08
N VAL A 32 11.78 9.71 19.87
CA VAL A 32 11.03 9.98 18.64
C VAL A 32 9.66 9.32 18.68
N MET A 33 9.57 8.06 19.13
CA MET A 33 8.29 7.37 19.31
C MET A 33 7.43 8.07 20.37
N THR A 34 7.98 8.47 21.50
CA THR A 34 7.24 9.16 22.58
C THR A 34 6.76 10.54 22.12
N ARG A 35 7.55 11.24 21.30
CA ARG A 35 7.19 12.54 20.72
C ARG A 35 6.13 12.39 19.64
N LEU A 36 6.23 11.39 18.76
CA LEU A 36 5.22 11.06 17.75
C LEU A 36 3.90 10.58 18.39
N LEU A 37 3.97 9.76 19.44
CA LEU A 37 2.81 9.35 20.26
C LEU A 37 2.19 10.54 21.01
N GLY A 38 2.96 11.61 21.28
CA GLY A 38 2.44 12.87 21.79
C GLY A 38 1.67 13.70 20.76
N TYR A 39 1.90 13.48 19.46
CA TYR A 39 1.18 14.17 18.38
C TYR A 39 0.08 13.33 17.75
N VAL A 40 0.15 12.00 17.85
CA VAL A 40 -0.75 11.07 17.17
C VAL A 40 -1.49 10.20 18.17
N ASP A 41 -2.80 10.40 18.28
CA ASP A 41 -3.68 9.49 19.00
C ASP A 41 -4.03 8.30 18.10
N ILE A 42 -3.36 7.17 18.31
CA ILE A 42 -3.58 5.92 17.56
C ILE A 42 -4.91 5.27 17.95
N SER A 43 -5.45 5.61 19.12
CA SER A 43 -6.72 5.07 19.63
C SER A 43 -7.94 5.86 19.15
N ASP A 44 -7.75 7.01 18.49
CA ASP A 44 -8.84 7.77 17.86
C ASP A 44 -9.60 6.86 16.88
N PRO A 45 -10.92 6.64 17.04
CA PRO A 45 -11.70 5.80 16.14
C PRO A 45 -11.57 6.18 14.67
N ARG A 46 -11.34 7.46 14.36
CA ARG A 46 -11.11 7.94 12.99
C ARG A 46 -9.77 7.45 12.44
N PHE A 47 -8.72 7.48 13.26
CA PHE A 47 -7.40 6.97 12.88
C PHE A 47 -7.45 5.46 12.64
N VAL A 48 -8.08 4.71 13.54
CA VAL A 48 -8.29 3.27 13.37
C VAL A 48 -9.11 2.98 12.10
N ALA A 49 -10.21 3.71 11.88
CA ALA A 49 -11.01 3.58 10.67
C ALA A 49 -10.20 3.87 9.38
N ALA A 50 -9.31 4.87 9.41
CA ALA A 50 -8.42 5.16 8.29
C ALA A 50 -7.45 4.01 8.01
N VAL A 51 -6.78 3.48 9.04
CA VAL A 51 -5.86 2.32 8.91
C VAL A 51 -6.59 1.09 8.38
N LEU A 52 -7.80 0.82 8.89
CA LEU A 52 -8.64 -0.28 8.42
C LEU A 52 -9.04 -0.09 6.95
N ALA A 53 -9.49 1.10 6.56
CA ALA A 53 -9.85 1.38 5.18
C ALA A 53 -8.65 1.30 4.22
N ILE A 54 -7.46 1.78 4.65
CA ILE A 54 -6.22 1.67 3.88
C ILE A 54 -5.85 0.20 3.64
N THR A 55 -5.93 -0.62 4.68
CA THR A 55 -5.55 -2.04 4.64
C THR A 55 -6.58 -2.88 3.88
N PHE A 56 -7.87 -2.62 4.11
CA PHE A 56 -8.97 -3.38 3.52
C PHE A 56 -9.03 -3.22 2.01
N ASN A 57 -8.74 -2.02 1.49
CA ASN A 57 -8.81 -1.74 0.07
C ASN A 57 -7.97 -2.74 -0.76
N PRO A 58 -6.64 -2.84 -0.58
CA PRO A 58 -5.85 -3.81 -1.34
C PRO A 58 -6.15 -5.26 -1.09
N LEU A 59 -6.57 -5.59 0.13
CA LEU A 59 -7.00 -6.94 0.45
C LEU A 59 -8.26 -7.31 -0.34
N PHE A 60 -9.25 -6.42 -0.39
CA PHE A 60 -10.52 -6.64 -1.07
C PHE A 60 -10.30 -6.95 -2.55
N TRP A 61 -9.62 -6.07 -3.29
CA TRP A 61 -9.47 -6.28 -4.72
C TRP A 61 -8.58 -7.48 -5.04
N ASN A 62 -7.52 -7.74 -4.27
CA ASN A 62 -6.69 -8.93 -4.46
C ASN A 62 -7.47 -10.23 -4.24
N VAL A 63 -8.27 -10.30 -3.17
CA VAL A 63 -9.07 -11.49 -2.85
C VAL A 63 -10.15 -11.71 -3.90
N VAL A 64 -10.92 -10.68 -4.24
CA VAL A 64 -12.02 -10.78 -5.20
C VAL A 64 -11.52 -11.10 -6.61
N ALA A 65 -10.45 -10.44 -7.06
CA ALA A 65 -9.88 -10.70 -8.38
C ALA A 65 -9.32 -12.11 -8.51
N ARG A 66 -8.59 -12.62 -7.50
CA ARG A 66 -8.09 -14.02 -7.51
C ARG A 66 -9.23 -15.04 -7.44
N TRP A 67 -10.23 -14.76 -6.62
CA TRP A 67 -11.41 -15.62 -6.55
C TRP A 67 -12.13 -15.69 -7.90
N GLU A 68 -12.25 -14.55 -8.60
CA GLU A 68 -12.80 -14.52 -9.94
C GLU A 68 -11.92 -15.27 -10.94
N GLN A 69 -10.60 -15.10 -10.91
CA GLN A 69 -9.68 -15.80 -11.82
C GLN A 69 -9.82 -17.32 -11.70
N LYS A 70 -9.98 -17.85 -10.47
CA LYS A 70 -10.15 -19.29 -10.23
C LYS A 70 -11.54 -19.82 -10.55
N THR A 71 -12.59 -19.05 -10.26
CA THR A 71 -13.97 -19.58 -10.28
C THR A 71 -14.81 -19.10 -11.47
N ARG A 72 -14.44 -17.97 -12.07
CA ARG A 72 -15.18 -17.28 -13.15
C ARG A 72 -16.65 -17.01 -12.79
N LYS A 73 -16.98 -16.99 -11.50
CA LYS A 73 -18.37 -16.90 -11.00
C LYS A 73 -18.95 -15.51 -11.22
N LEU A 74 -18.16 -14.46 -11.04
CA LEU A 74 -18.61 -13.09 -11.26
C LEU A 74 -18.87 -12.86 -12.75
N SER A 75 -17.94 -13.26 -13.63
CA SER A 75 -18.17 -13.21 -15.09
C SER A 75 -19.41 -13.98 -15.52
N ARG A 76 -19.68 -15.15 -14.91
CA ARG A 76 -20.89 -15.95 -15.18
C ARG A 76 -22.16 -15.27 -14.68
N ALA A 77 -22.13 -14.69 -13.48
CA ALA A 77 -23.27 -13.99 -12.90
C ALA A 77 -23.69 -12.77 -13.74
N PHE A 78 -22.71 -11.98 -14.19
CA PHE A 78 -22.92 -10.82 -15.06
C PHE A 78 -23.06 -11.20 -16.55
N ARG A 79 -22.93 -12.49 -16.90
CA ARG A 79 -22.89 -13.02 -18.27
C ARG A 79 -21.85 -12.37 -19.20
N SER A 80 -20.93 -11.58 -18.65
CA SER A 80 -19.87 -10.90 -19.39
C SER A 80 -18.69 -10.59 -18.46
N PRO A 81 -17.45 -10.95 -18.85
CA PRO A 81 -16.26 -10.60 -18.08
C PRO A 81 -16.00 -9.09 -18.03
N TYR A 82 -16.41 -8.35 -19.07
CA TYR A 82 -16.29 -6.89 -19.10
C TYR A 82 -17.23 -6.24 -18.08
N LEU A 83 -18.50 -6.64 -18.06
CA LEU A 83 -19.46 -6.08 -17.09
C LEU A 83 -19.03 -6.39 -15.65
N ALA A 84 -18.57 -7.61 -15.40
CA ALA A 84 -18.06 -8.00 -14.08
C ALA A 84 -16.82 -7.18 -13.67
N CYS A 85 -15.88 -6.94 -14.59
CA CYS A 85 -14.71 -6.09 -14.37
C CYS A 85 -15.11 -4.63 -14.12
N TYR A 86 -16.05 -4.06 -14.89
CA TYR A 86 -16.57 -2.71 -14.66
C TYR A 86 -17.26 -2.59 -13.30
N SER A 87 -18.09 -3.56 -12.91
CA SER A 87 -18.72 -3.58 -11.59
C SER A 87 -17.69 -3.66 -10.46
N LEU A 88 -16.65 -4.49 -10.60
CA LEU A 88 -15.56 -4.53 -9.62
C LEU A 88 -14.80 -3.19 -9.58
N GLY A 89 -14.48 -2.60 -10.73
CA GLY A 89 -13.83 -1.30 -10.81
C GLY A 89 -14.63 -0.19 -10.14
N CYS A 90 -15.95 -0.15 -10.34
CA CYS A 90 -16.84 0.77 -9.62
C CYS A 90 -16.79 0.55 -8.10
N ALA A 91 -16.80 -0.70 -7.62
CA ALA A 91 -16.67 -1.00 -6.20
C ALA A 91 -15.31 -0.54 -5.65
N ILE A 92 -14.21 -0.77 -6.38
CA ILE A 92 -12.87 -0.31 -6.00
C ILE A 92 -12.81 1.22 -5.95
N LEU A 93 -13.42 1.93 -6.90
CA LEU A 93 -13.49 3.39 -6.89
C LEU A 93 -14.23 3.92 -5.66
N LEU A 94 -15.38 3.35 -5.31
CA LEU A 94 -16.13 3.72 -4.12
C LEU A 94 -15.33 3.46 -2.84
N LEU A 95 -14.64 2.33 -2.76
CA LEU A 95 -13.75 2.01 -1.65
C LEU A 95 -12.55 2.96 -1.57
N ASN A 96 -12.00 3.39 -2.71
CA ASN A 96 -10.92 4.38 -2.75
C ASN A 96 -11.39 5.77 -2.30
N PHE A 97 -12.63 6.14 -2.62
CA PHE A 97 -13.26 7.35 -2.09
C PHE A 97 -13.44 7.26 -0.58
N LEU A 98 -14.00 6.16 -0.07
CA LEU A 98 -14.16 5.93 1.36
C LEU A 98 -12.82 5.98 2.11
N ARG A 99 -11.80 5.29 1.60
CA ARG A 99 -10.44 5.34 2.17
C ARG A 99 -9.90 6.76 2.23
N SER A 100 -10.02 7.53 1.15
CA SER A 100 -9.56 8.92 1.09
C SER A 100 -10.32 9.82 2.06
N HIS A 101 -11.62 9.57 2.23
CA HIS A 101 -12.43 10.25 3.23
C HIS A 101 -11.97 9.93 4.66
N CYS A 102 -11.82 8.65 5.01
CA CYS A 102 -11.33 8.23 6.33
C CYS A 102 -9.93 8.79 6.61
N PHE A 103 -9.02 8.72 5.64
CA PHE A 103 -7.68 9.33 5.74
C PHE A 103 -7.77 10.81 6.08
N THR A 104 -8.58 11.56 5.33
CA THR A 104 -8.72 13.01 5.52
C THR A 104 -9.32 13.33 6.88
N GLN A 105 -10.36 12.60 7.29
CA GLN A 105 -10.99 12.79 8.61
C GLN A 105 -10.02 12.52 9.76
N ALA A 106 -9.22 11.44 9.68
CA ALA A 106 -8.20 11.12 10.68
C ALA A 106 -7.03 12.13 10.68
N MET A 107 -6.66 12.65 9.52
CA MET A 107 -5.59 13.63 9.39
C MET A 107 -6.00 14.98 10.00
N LEU A 108 -7.24 15.42 9.73
CA LEU A 108 -7.78 16.70 10.21
C LEU A 108 -8.21 16.65 11.66
N SER A 109 -8.45 15.46 12.22
CA SER A 109 -8.86 15.31 13.61
C SER A 109 -7.75 15.48 14.63
N GLN A 110 -6.49 15.41 14.19
CA GLN A 110 -5.34 15.35 15.06
C GLN A 110 -4.52 16.66 15.04
N PRO A 111 -3.73 16.93 16.10
CA PRO A 111 -2.93 18.14 16.18
C PRO A 111 -1.97 18.31 14.99
N LYS A 112 -1.81 19.56 14.55
CA LYS A 112 -0.81 19.92 13.55
C LYS A 112 0.56 20.13 14.21
N MET A 113 1.61 19.95 13.42
CA MET A 113 2.98 20.21 13.84
C MET A 113 3.45 21.55 13.29
N GLU A 114 3.62 22.53 14.18
CA GLU A 114 3.98 23.92 13.82
C GLU A 114 5.24 24.02 12.96
N SER A 115 6.23 23.13 13.18
CA SER A 115 7.47 23.15 12.37
C SER A 115 7.23 22.84 10.88
N LEU A 116 6.13 22.14 10.55
CA LEU A 116 5.73 21.84 9.18
C LEU A 116 4.72 22.84 8.63
N ASP A 117 4.19 23.75 9.48
CA ASP A 117 3.23 24.78 9.10
C ASP A 117 3.97 26.02 8.58
N ASN A 118 4.60 25.88 7.41
CA ASN A 118 5.32 26.96 6.76
C ASN A 118 5.11 26.97 5.23
N PRO A 119 5.29 28.12 4.56
CA PRO A 119 5.03 28.23 3.13
C PRO A 119 5.87 27.29 2.26
N VAL A 120 7.11 26.99 2.68
CA VAL A 120 8.00 26.08 1.94
C VAL A 120 7.44 24.66 1.98
N ALA A 121 7.05 24.17 3.14
CA ALA A 121 6.42 22.86 3.30
C ALA A 121 5.13 22.77 2.48
N TYR A 122 4.28 23.80 2.51
CA TYR A 122 3.07 23.85 1.69
C TYR A 122 3.37 23.73 0.19
N CYS A 123 4.37 24.48 -0.33
CA CYS A 123 4.81 24.38 -1.72
C CYS A 123 5.36 22.99 -2.06
N VAL A 124 6.12 22.36 -1.15
CA VAL A 124 6.60 20.98 -1.33
C VAL A 124 5.41 20.01 -1.41
N GLY A 125 4.41 20.16 -0.54
CA GLY A 125 3.21 19.34 -0.57
C GLY A 125 2.40 19.49 -1.86
N LEU A 126 2.27 20.72 -2.38
CA LEU A 126 1.66 20.98 -3.69
C LEU A 126 2.43 20.33 -4.84
N ALA A 127 3.76 20.42 -4.83
CA ALA A 127 4.60 19.78 -5.85
C ALA A 127 4.42 18.26 -5.84
N LEU A 128 4.39 17.65 -4.65
CA LEU A 128 4.15 16.21 -4.48
C LEU A 128 2.77 15.77 -4.97
N LEU A 129 1.71 16.53 -4.69
CA LEU A 129 0.38 16.28 -5.24
C LEU A 129 0.34 16.41 -6.76
N GLY A 130 1.03 17.40 -7.32
CA GLY A 130 1.14 17.58 -8.77
C GLY A 130 1.79 16.36 -9.43
N VAL A 131 2.97 15.97 -8.94
CA VAL A 131 3.70 14.80 -9.45
C VAL A 131 2.90 13.51 -9.28
N GLY A 132 2.33 13.30 -8.09
CA GLY A 132 1.54 12.11 -7.79
C GLY A 132 0.29 11.99 -8.68
N THR A 133 -0.40 13.11 -8.91
CA THR A 133 -1.58 13.17 -9.79
C THR A 133 -1.19 12.89 -11.24
N VAL A 134 -0.08 13.45 -11.73
CA VAL A 134 0.44 13.13 -13.07
C VAL A 134 0.70 11.65 -13.21
N PHE A 135 1.38 11.02 -12.23
CA PHE A 135 1.65 9.58 -12.27
C PHE A 135 0.37 8.75 -12.26
N VAL A 136 -0.62 9.08 -11.41
CA VAL A 136 -1.89 8.35 -11.34
C VAL A 136 -2.67 8.47 -12.65
N LEU A 137 -2.86 9.70 -13.16
CA LEU A 137 -3.64 9.94 -14.36
C LEU A 137 -2.97 9.36 -15.60
N SER A 138 -1.67 9.59 -15.79
CA SER A 138 -0.94 9.03 -16.94
C SER A 138 -0.91 7.50 -16.90
N SER A 139 -0.79 6.89 -15.70
CA SER A 139 -0.92 5.42 -15.56
C SER A 139 -2.31 4.94 -15.98
N PHE A 140 -3.36 5.63 -15.53
CA PHE A 140 -4.74 5.29 -15.86
C PHE A 140 -5.01 5.41 -17.37
N PHE A 141 -4.54 6.48 -18.01
CA PHE A 141 -4.68 6.64 -19.46
C PHE A 141 -3.92 5.56 -20.25
N ALA A 142 -2.72 5.19 -19.81
CA ALA A 142 -1.92 4.19 -20.50
C ALA A 142 -2.45 2.76 -20.31
N LEU A 143 -2.99 2.43 -19.13
CA LEU A 143 -3.60 1.12 -18.84
C LEU A 143 -5.05 1.01 -19.35
N GLY A 144 -5.79 2.11 -19.32
CA GLY A 144 -7.25 2.13 -19.46
C GLY A 144 -7.96 1.61 -18.20
N PHE A 145 -9.29 1.63 -18.24
CA PHE A 145 -10.11 1.21 -17.10
C PHE A 145 -9.88 -0.27 -16.73
N THR A 146 -9.99 -1.18 -17.70
CA THR A 146 -9.82 -2.61 -17.45
C THR A 146 -8.40 -2.96 -17.01
N GLY A 147 -7.38 -2.32 -17.58
CA GLY A 147 -5.99 -2.51 -17.16
C GLY A 147 -5.73 -1.98 -15.74
N THR A 148 -6.45 -0.96 -15.29
CA THR A 148 -6.33 -0.42 -13.93
C THR A 148 -7.07 -1.27 -12.90
N PHE A 149 -8.25 -1.79 -13.24
CA PHE A 149 -9.13 -2.50 -12.32
C PHE A 149 -9.08 -4.03 -12.52
N LEU A 150 -7.86 -4.57 -12.65
CA LEU A 150 -7.57 -6.02 -12.60
C LEU A 150 -8.27 -6.84 -13.69
N GLY A 151 -8.46 -6.26 -14.88
CA GLY A 151 -9.13 -6.91 -16.01
C GLY A 151 -8.43 -8.20 -16.48
N ASP A 152 -7.14 -8.35 -16.23
CA ASP A 152 -6.36 -9.56 -16.46
C ASP A 152 -6.90 -10.78 -15.69
N TYR A 153 -7.40 -10.58 -14.46
CA TYR A 153 -8.06 -11.62 -13.66
C TYR A 153 -9.42 -12.04 -14.26
N PHE A 154 -10.05 -11.14 -15.00
CA PHE A 154 -11.25 -11.38 -15.80
C PHE A 154 -10.93 -11.92 -17.20
N GLY A 155 -9.67 -12.21 -17.50
CA GLY A 155 -9.22 -12.71 -18.81
C GLY A 155 -9.21 -11.64 -19.91
N ILE A 156 -9.34 -10.36 -19.54
CA ILE A 156 -9.21 -9.21 -20.43
C ILE A 156 -7.73 -8.83 -20.46
N LEU A 157 -6.95 -9.56 -21.23
CA LEU A 157 -5.49 -9.45 -21.24
C LEU A 157 -5.02 -8.47 -22.31
N LYS A 158 -4.18 -7.50 -21.92
CA LYS A 158 -3.46 -6.68 -22.90
C LYS A 158 -2.51 -7.55 -23.74
N GLU A 159 -2.18 -7.08 -24.94
CA GLU A 159 -1.24 -7.76 -25.82
C GLU A 159 0.19 -7.75 -25.24
N ALA A 160 0.62 -6.59 -24.73
CA ALA A 160 1.91 -6.40 -24.13
C ALA A 160 1.83 -5.55 -22.85
N ARG A 161 2.85 -5.67 -22.00
CA ARG A 161 3.06 -4.77 -20.85
C ARG A 161 3.26 -3.35 -21.37
N VAL A 162 2.61 -2.39 -20.71
CA VAL A 162 2.77 -0.97 -21.04
C VAL A 162 4.16 -0.52 -20.61
N THR A 163 4.94 0.01 -21.55
CA THR A 163 6.30 0.52 -21.32
C THR A 163 6.42 2.02 -21.57
N THR A 164 5.32 2.69 -21.93
CA THR A 164 5.27 4.14 -22.10
C THR A 164 5.19 4.85 -20.75
N PHE A 165 5.41 6.16 -20.74
CA PHE A 165 5.23 6.97 -19.53
C PHE A 165 3.88 6.71 -18.84
N PRO A 166 3.85 6.55 -17.50
CA PRO A 166 4.97 6.63 -16.55
C PRO A 166 5.72 5.29 -16.28
N PHE A 167 5.35 4.21 -16.96
CA PHE A 167 5.93 2.86 -16.76
C PHE A 167 7.37 2.70 -17.27
N ASN A 168 7.89 3.66 -18.06
CA ASN A 168 9.31 3.69 -18.44
C ASN A 168 10.23 4.21 -17.33
N LEU A 169 9.68 4.90 -16.32
CA LEU A 169 10.46 5.53 -15.25
C LEU A 169 10.49 4.70 -13.97
N LEU A 170 9.34 4.11 -13.62
CA LEU A 170 9.19 3.30 -12.41
C LEU A 170 8.18 2.18 -12.62
N ASP A 171 8.37 1.10 -11.87
CA ASP A 171 7.37 0.04 -11.74
C ASP A 171 6.20 0.53 -10.88
N ASN A 172 4.99 0.11 -11.25
CA ASN A 172 3.75 0.38 -10.52
C ASN A 172 3.51 1.88 -10.20
N PRO A 173 3.61 2.79 -11.19
CA PRO A 173 3.58 4.24 -11.01
C PRO A 173 2.31 4.76 -10.35
N MET A 174 1.18 4.07 -10.50
CA MET A 174 -0.08 4.45 -9.86
C MET A 174 -0.03 4.34 -8.32
N TYR A 175 0.63 3.30 -7.79
CA TYR A 175 0.78 3.11 -6.35
C TYR A 175 1.68 4.20 -5.76
N TRP A 176 2.83 4.46 -6.40
CA TRP A 176 3.74 5.53 -5.98
C TRP A 176 3.13 6.92 -6.12
N GLY A 177 2.40 7.18 -7.20
CA GLY A 177 1.69 8.44 -7.40
C GLY A 177 0.60 8.67 -6.35
N SER A 178 -0.16 7.62 -5.99
CA SER A 178 -1.14 7.70 -4.91
C SER A 178 -0.48 7.95 -3.55
N THR A 179 0.67 7.33 -3.26
CA THR A 179 1.43 7.60 -2.03
C THR A 179 1.93 9.04 -1.99
N ALA A 180 2.47 9.55 -3.10
CA ALA A 180 2.90 10.94 -3.22
C ALA A 180 1.75 11.93 -3.01
N ASN A 181 0.54 11.60 -3.47
CA ASN A 181 -0.64 12.41 -3.21
C ASN A 181 -1.00 12.48 -1.72
N TYR A 182 -1.03 11.34 -1.02
CA TYR A 182 -1.27 11.34 0.43
C TYR A 182 -0.17 12.07 1.21
N LEU A 183 1.09 11.89 0.80
CA LEU A 183 2.22 12.60 1.39
C LEU A 183 2.10 14.11 1.21
N GLY A 184 1.82 14.56 -0.01
CA GLY A 184 1.65 15.97 -0.33
C GLY A 184 0.51 16.61 0.47
N TRP A 185 -0.62 15.90 0.57
CA TRP A 185 -1.77 16.32 1.37
C TRP A 185 -1.44 16.43 2.86
N ALA A 186 -0.74 15.42 3.43
CA ALA A 186 -0.31 15.44 4.82
C ALA A 186 0.65 16.59 5.14
N ILE A 187 1.57 16.88 4.23
CA ILE A 187 2.51 18.00 4.37
C ILE A 187 1.78 19.34 4.29
N MET A 188 0.89 19.54 3.32
CA MET A 188 0.10 20.76 3.20
C MET A 188 -0.74 21.06 4.44
N HIS A 189 -1.21 20.02 5.12
CA HIS A 189 -1.97 20.15 6.36
C HIS A 189 -1.12 20.12 7.62
N ALA A 190 0.21 20.09 7.50
CA ALA A 190 1.17 19.99 8.59
C ALA A 190 0.82 18.88 9.60
N SER A 191 0.32 17.73 9.12
CA SER A 191 -0.31 16.69 9.96
C SER A 191 0.62 15.48 10.18
N PRO A 192 1.14 15.27 11.40
CA PRO A 192 1.89 14.05 11.76
C PRO A 192 1.06 12.77 11.58
N ALA A 193 -0.24 12.82 11.89
CA ALA A 193 -1.15 11.72 11.67
C ALA A 193 -1.25 11.36 10.18
N GLY A 194 -1.37 12.38 9.31
CA GLY A 194 -1.35 12.19 7.86
C GLY A 194 -0.04 11.59 7.35
N LEU A 195 1.11 12.02 7.89
CA LEU A 195 2.42 11.46 7.54
C LEU A 195 2.51 9.98 7.95
N LEU A 196 2.06 9.63 9.15
CA LEU A 196 2.04 8.24 9.62
C LEU A 196 1.11 7.37 8.78
N LEU A 197 -0.11 7.85 8.50
CA LEU A 197 -1.05 7.16 7.61
C LEU A 197 -0.48 6.99 6.20
N THR A 198 0.31 7.95 5.70
CA THR A 198 0.99 7.85 4.41
C THR A 198 2.03 6.73 4.43
N VAL A 199 2.80 6.58 5.52
CA VAL A 199 3.72 5.44 5.69
C VAL A 199 2.94 4.12 5.67
N VAL A 200 1.79 4.05 6.35
CA VAL A 200 0.91 2.87 6.32
C VAL A 200 0.45 2.58 4.89
N VAL A 201 0.02 3.59 4.12
CA VAL A 201 -0.35 3.44 2.71
C VAL A 201 0.81 2.86 1.89
N ALA A 202 2.02 3.41 2.05
CA ALA A 202 3.20 2.97 1.31
C ALA A 202 3.53 1.49 1.61
N LEU A 203 3.53 1.10 2.89
CA LEU A 203 3.79 -0.29 3.30
C LEU A 203 2.74 -1.25 2.73
N ILE A 204 1.46 -0.90 2.86
CA ILE A 204 0.36 -1.71 2.36
C ILE A 204 0.41 -1.86 0.83
N TYR A 205 0.78 -0.80 0.11
CA TYR A 205 0.98 -0.86 -1.34
C TYR A 205 2.18 -1.73 -1.74
N VAL A 206 3.30 -1.63 -1.04
CA VAL A 206 4.46 -2.52 -1.29
C VAL A 206 4.04 -3.99 -1.11
N VAL A 207 3.32 -4.30 -0.03
CA VAL A 207 2.78 -5.64 0.19
C VAL A 207 1.85 -6.05 -0.96
N ALA A 208 0.91 -5.18 -1.37
CA ALA A 208 0.00 -5.46 -2.47
C ALA A 208 0.73 -5.78 -3.77
N VAL A 209 1.75 -5.00 -4.12
CA VAL A 209 2.60 -5.20 -5.31
C VAL A 209 3.34 -6.54 -5.24
N LEU A 210 3.94 -6.88 -4.09
CA LEU A 210 4.63 -8.17 -3.90
C LEU A 210 3.72 -9.38 -4.13
N TYR A 211 2.43 -9.26 -3.82
CA TYR A 211 1.45 -10.30 -4.12
C TYR A 211 1.00 -10.26 -5.59
N GLU A 212 0.76 -9.07 -6.15
CA GLU A 212 0.18 -8.86 -7.48
C GLU A 212 1.14 -9.26 -8.62
N GLU A 213 2.38 -8.76 -8.59
CA GLU A 213 3.36 -8.97 -9.67
C GLU A 213 3.62 -10.42 -10.06
N PRO A 214 3.92 -11.35 -9.13
CA PRO A 214 4.16 -12.74 -9.50
C PRO A 214 2.91 -13.41 -10.09
N PHE A 215 1.72 -12.98 -9.66
CA PHE A 215 0.46 -13.55 -10.14
C PHE A 215 0.12 -13.05 -11.54
N THR A 216 0.25 -11.74 -11.78
CA THR A 216 0.05 -11.16 -13.12
C THR A 216 1.08 -11.71 -14.09
N ALA A 217 2.35 -11.83 -13.71
CA ALA A 217 3.38 -12.45 -14.54
C ALA A 217 3.02 -13.89 -14.95
N GLU A 218 2.44 -14.67 -14.04
CA GLU A 218 1.98 -16.03 -14.33
C GLU A 218 0.86 -16.06 -15.38
N ILE A 219 -0.13 -15.18 -15.27
CA ILE A 219 -1.24 -15.08 -16.23
C ILE A 219 -0.69 -14.80 -17.64
N TYR A 220 0.22 -13.85 -17.78
CA TYR A 220 0.81 -13.50 -19.07
C TYR A 220 1.72 -14.60 -19.62
N ARG A 221 2.44 -15.33 -18.75
CA ARG A 221 3.24 -16.51 -19.15
C ARG A 221 2.36 -17.64 -19.71
N GLN A 222 1.23 -17.91 -19.06
CA GLN A 222 0.28 -18.92 -19.53
C GLN A 222 -0.31 -18.53 -20.90
N LYS A 223 -0.67 -17.26 -21.10
CA LYS A 223 -1.12 -16.74 -22.42
C LYS A 223 -0.07 -16.99 -23.51
N ALA A 224 1.19 -16.65 -23.27
CA ALA A 224 2.28 -16.86 -24.24
C ALA A 224 2.44 -18.34 -24.61
N SER A 225 2.37 -19.24 -23.63
CA SER A 225 2.47 -20.68 -23.86
C SER A 225 1.32 -21.26 -24.70
N GLN A 226 0.10 -20.75 -24.51
CA GLN A 226 -1.08 -21.19 -25.27
C GLN A 226 -1.06 -20.65 -26.70
N SER A 227 -0.55 -19.42 -26.91
CA SER A 227 -0.37 -18.86 -28.24
C SER A 227 0.65 -19.66 -29.05
N HIS A 228 1.76 -20.09 -28.42
CA HIS A 228 2.79 -20.87 -29.09
C HIS A 228 2.31 -22.27 -29.49
N LYS A 229 1.46 -22.91 -28.67
CA LYS A 229 0.85 -24.22 -28.99
C LYS A 229 -0.19 -24.16 -30.12
N ARG A 230 -0.71 -22.99 -30.44
CA ARG A 230 -1.72 -22.78 -31.49
C ARG A 230 -1.14 -22.33 -32.83
N SER A 231 0.15 -21.97 -32.85
CA SER A 231 0.93 -21.65 -34.05
C SER A 231 1.60 -22.90 -34.60
#